data_AF-A0A354XH23-F1
#
_entry.id   AF-A0A354XH23-F1
#
_cell.length_a   1.000
_cell.length_b   1.000
_cell.length_c   1.000
_cell.angle_alpha   90.00
_cell.angle_beta   90.00
_cell.angle_gamma   90.00
#
_symmetry.space_group_name_H-M   'P 1'
#
loop_
_entity.id
_entity.type
_entity.pdbx_description
1 polymer ?
#
loop_
_entity_poly.entity_id
_entity_poly.type
_entity_poly.pdbx_seq_one_letter_code
_entity_poly.pdbx_strand_id
1 'polypeptide(L)' 'AMVARAFTELGVEKIRLTGGEPLVRKGIEQLVDEIGALPGLDDFTMTTNGASLRKHAKRLYDGGLRRLNISL' A
#
# COMPACT_ATOMS: atom_id res chain seq x y z
N ALA A 1 0.86 -10.93 -1.54
CA ALA A 1 2.06 -10.06 -1.56
C ALA A 1 3.38 -10.80 -1.89
N MET A 2 3.37 -11.84 -2.75
CA MET A 2 4.56 -12.70 -2.97
C MET A 2 5.79 -11.96 -3.50
N VAL A 3 5.61 -11.11 -4.52
CA VAL A 3 6.71 -10.34 -5.12
C VAL A 3 7.30 -9.36 -4.11
N ALA A 4 6.44 -8.62 -3.40
CA ALA A 4 6.86 -7.69 -2.35
C ALA A 4 7.73 -8.39 -1.29
N ARG A 5 7.32 -9.59 -0.84
CA ARG A 5 8.07 -10.38 0.13
C ARG A 5 9.46 -10.77 -0.38
N ALA A 6 9.55 -11.27 -1.60
CA ALA A 6 10.84 -11.66 -2.18
C ALA A 6 11.80 -10.46 -2.24
N PHE A 7 11.29 -9.26 -2.54
CA PHE A 7 12.10 -8.04 -2.54
C PHE A 7 12.49 -7.58 -1.13
N THR A 8 11.59 -7.65 -0.15
CA THR A 8 11.94 -7.29 1.25
C THR A 8 13.01 -8.24 1.82
N GLU A 9 12.96 -9.53 1.46
CA GLU A 9 13.99 -10.52 1.82
C GLU A 9 15.35 -10.25 1.17
N LEU A 10 15.37 -9.49 0.06
CA LEU A 10 16.58 -9.02 -0.62
C LEU A 10 17.02 -7.60 -0.18
N GLY A 11 16.39 -7.04 0.86
CA GLY A 11 16.76 -5.74 1.43
C GLY A 11 16.00 -4.53 0.88
N VAL A 12 14.88 -4.74 0.18
CA VAL A 12 13.99 -3.61 -0.17
C VAL A 12 13.22 -3.16 1.06
N GLU A 13 13.46 -1.92 1.48
CA GLU A 13 12.81 -1.31 2.65
C GLU A 13 11.61 -0.42 2.28
N LYS A 14 11.37 -0.19 0.98
CA LYS A 14 10.39 0.78 0.50
C LYS A 14 9.51 0.21 -0.60
N ILE A 15 8.19 0.29 -0.41
CA ILE A 15 7.20 -0.14 -1.39
C ILE A 15 6.21 1.00 -1.64
N ARG A 16 5.94 1.25 -2.94
CA ARG A 16 4.92 2.19 -3.39
C ARG A 16 3.84 1.45 -4.18
N LEU A 17 2.60 1.50 -3.69
CA LEU A 17 1.43 1.11 -4.45
C LEU A 17 1.00 2.22 -5.41
N THR A 18 0.79 1.84 -6.66
CA THR A 18 0.35 2.72 -7.73
C THR A 18 -0.52 1.89 -8.70
N GLY A 19 -0.88 2.47 -9.84
CA GLY A 19 -1.63 1.82 -10.92
C GLY A 19 -2.19 2.89 -11.84
N GLY A 20 -3.44 2.71 -12.26
CA GLY A 20 -4.29 3.86 -12.62
C GLY A 20 -4.79 4.52 -11.34
N GLU A 21 -5.86 3.98 -10.77
CA GLU A 21 -6.32 4.32 -9.41
C GLU A 21 -6.28 3.07 -8.51
N PRO A 22 -5.36 2.95 -7.54
CA PRO A 22 -5.25 1.74 -6.72
C PRO A 22 -6.50 1.43 -5.89
N LEU A 23 -7.28 2.43 -5.49
CA LEU A 23 -8.48 2.23 -4.66
C LEU A 23 -9.63 1.52 -5.41
N VAL A 24 -9.60 1.44 -6.75
CA VAL A 24 -10.59 0.66 -7.51
C VAL A 24 -10.26 -0.83 -7.56
N ARG A 25 -9.04 -1.21 -7.16
CA ARG A 25 -8.61 -2.61 -7.20
C ARG A 25 -9.40 -3.43 -6.18
N LYS A 26 -10.10 -4.46 -6.65
CA LYS A 26 -10.75 -5.45 -5.76
C LYS A 26 -9.71 -6.05 -4.80
N GLY A 27 -10.03 -6.04 -3.51
CA GLY A 27 -9.14 -6.55 -2.46
C GLY A 27 -7.93 -5.67 -2.17
N ILE A 28 -7.98 -4.36 -2.45
CA ILE A 28 -6.88 -3.43 -2.13
C ILE A 28 -6.53 -3.43 -0.63
N GLU A 29 -7.53 -3.48 0.25
CA GLU A 29 -7.30 -3.51 1.70
C GLU A 29 -6.54 -4.76 2.13
N GLN A 30 -6.93 -5.94 1.64
CA GLN A 30 -6.23 -7.19 1.93
C GLN A 30 -4.79 -7.17 1.39
N LEU A 31 -4.58 -6.59 0.20
CA LEU A 31 -3.23 -6.43 -0.35
C LEU A 31 -2.36 -5.53 0.54
N VAL A 32 -2.94 -4.46 1.07
CA VAL A 32 -2.27 -3.53 1.99
C VAL A 32 -1.95 -4.24 3.29
N ASP A 33 -2.90 -4.97 3.89
CA ASP A 33 -2.69 -5.78 5.10
C ASP A 33 -1.52 -6.78 4.91
N GLU A 34 -1.48 -7.48 3.76
CA GLU A 34 -0.41 -8.44 3.46
C GLU A 34 0.97 -7.81 3.24
N ILE A 35 1.04 -6.61 2.65
CA ILE A 35 2.31 -5.91 2.38
C ILE A 35 2.81 -5.19 3.63
N GLY A 36 1.92 -4.51 4.36
CA GLY A 36 2.29 -3.75 5.56
C GLY A 36 2.74 -4.63 6.72
N ALA A 37 2.45 -5.93 6.68
CA ALA A 37 2.97 -6.92 7.63
C ALA A 37 4.35 -7.50 7.25
N LEU A 38 4.96 -7.08 6.13
CA LEU A 38 6.25 -7.62 5.70
C LEU A 38 7.39 -7.12 6.61
N PRO A 39 8.24 -8.03 7.15
CA PRO A 39 9.43 -7.64 7.89
C PRO A 39 10.40 -6.84 7.00
N GLY A 40 11.03 -5.82 7.59
CA GLY A 40 12.00 -4.97 6.88
C GLY A 40 11.39 -3.91 5.96
N LEU A 41 10.06 -3.81 5.88
CA LEU A 41 9.38 -2.74 5.15
C LEU A 41 9.20 -1.50 6.04
N ASP A 42 10.05 -0.50 5.86
CA ASP A 42 10.03 0.74 6.64
C ASP A 42 9.15 1.83 6.02
N ASP A 43 9.05 1.88 4.69
CA ASP A 43 8.29 2.90 3.97
C ASP A 43 7.24 2.27 3.06
N PHE A 44 5.98 2.30 3.52
CA PHE A 44 4.84 1.87 2.74
C PHE A 44 3.95 3.04 2.31
N THR A 45 3.97 3.33 1.01
CA THR A 45 3.31 4.49 0.39
C THR A 45 2.30 4.07 -0.69
N MET A 46 1.24 4.86 -0.90
CA MET A 46 0.35 4.73 -2.06
C MET A 46 0.20 6.05 -2.82
N THR A 47 0.12 6.00 -4.14
CA THR A 47 -0.27 7.14 -4.99
C THR A 47 -1.71 6.96 -5.47
N THR A 48 -2.60 7.93 -5.22
CA THR A 48 -4.04 7.87 -5.54
C THR A 48 -4.57 9.24 -5.96
N ASN A 49 -5.64 9.29 -6.74
CA ASN A 49 -6.43 10.50 -7.00
C ASN A 49 -7.32 10.91 -5.82
N GLY A 50 -7.43 10.05 -4.79
CA GLY A 50 -8.15 10.35 -3.55
C GLY A 50 -9.68 10.22 -3.62
N ALA A 51 -10.28 9.94 -4.79
CA ALA A 51 -11.74 9.96 -4.98
C ALA A 51 -12.49 9.00 -4.03
N SER A 52 -11.90 7.83 -3.73
CA SER A 52 -12.48 6.83 -2.83
C SER A 52 -11.80 6.76 -1.46
N LEU A 53 -10.92 7.72 -1.13
CA LEU A 53 -10.06 7.62 0.05
C LEU A 53 -10.86 7.55 1.36
N ARG A 54 -11.94 8.34 1.49
CA ARG A 54 -12.78 8.34 2.71
C ARG A 54 -13.32 6.95 3.08
N LYS A 55 -13.63 6.12 2.08
CA LYS A 55 -14.14 4.76 2.28
C LYS A 55 -13.07 3.80 2.81
N HIS A 56 -11.82 3.98 2.37
CA HIS A 56 -10.74 3.02 2.61
C HIS A 56 -9.72 3.48 3.66
N ALA A 57 -9.67 4.78 3.98
CA ALA A 57 -8.58 5.40 4.75
C ALA A 57 -8.25 4.67 6.05
N LYS A 58 -9.27 4.31 6.84
CA LYS A 58 -9.06 3.59 8.11
C LYS A 58 -8.40 2.23 7.86
N ARG A 59 -8.95 1.43 6.95
CA ARG A 59 -8.44 0.10 6.63
C ARG A 59 -7.03 0.14 6.06
N LEU A 60 -6.73 1.12 5.21
CA LEU A 60 -5.39 1.33 4.67
C LEU A 60 -4.37 1.64 5.78
N TYR A 61 -4.75 2.53 6.71
CA TYR A 61 -3.92 2.88 7.85
C TYR A 61 -3.73 1.68 8.79
N ASP A 62 -4.79 0.97 9.15
CA ASP A 62 -4.71 -0.22 10.00
C ASP A 62 -3.80 -1.30 9.36
N GLY A 63 -3.85 -1.45 8.04
CA GLY A 63 -3.03 -2.37 7.26
C GLY A 63 -1.56 -1.95 7.05
N GLY A 64 -1.10 -0.89 7.72
CA GLY A 64 0.30 -0.49 7.72
C GLY A 64 0.69 0.56 6.67
N LEU A 65 -0.25 1.07 5.87
CA LEU A 65 0.04 2.19 4.99
C LEU A 65 0.26 3.47 5.83
N ARG A 66 1.39 4.16 5.62
CA ARG A 66 1.75 5.34 6.43
C ARG A 66 1.84 6.63 5.63
N ARG A 67 1.99 6.55 4.31
CA ARG A 67 2.09 7.73 3.44
C ARG A 67 1.20 7.63 2.22
N LEU A 68 0.67 8.77 1.81
CA LEU A 68 -0.14 8.94 0.62
C LEU A 68 0.41 10.07 -0.25
N ASN A 69 0.49 9.83 -1.55
CA ASN A 69 0.69 10.86 -2.56
C ASN A 69 -0.65 11.07 -3.28
N ILE A 70 -1.20 12.29 -3.21
CA ILE A 70 -2.47 12.63 -3.85
C ILE A 70 -2.21 13.41 -5.14
N SER A 71 -2.70 12.89 -6.26
CA SER A 71 -2.69 13.59 -7.55
C SER A 71 -3.88 14.56 -7.62
N LEU A 72 -3.58 15.85 -7.74
CA LEU A 72 -4.55 16.96 -7.85
C LEU A 72 -4.35 17.71 -9.17
#